data_AF-A0A0N4Y8C7-F1
#
_entry.id   AF-A0A0N4Y8C7-F1
#
_cell.length_a   1.000
_cell.length_b   1.000
_cell.length_c   1.000
_cell.angle_alpha   90.00
_cell.angle_beta   90.00
_cell.angle_gamma   90.00
#
_symmetry.space_group_name_H-M   'P 1'
#
loop_
_entity.id
_entity.type
_entity.pdbx_description
1 polymer ?
#
loop_
_entity_poly.entity_id
_entity_poly.type
_entity_poly.pdbx_seq_one_letter_code
_entity_poly.pdbx_strand_id
1 'polypeptide(L)'
;MSSFYSDVFLDPKKLEKIFENVTALIGIITVQNTNLKRINFLKNLVNMKREFNNYVINITGNPLLTEINIGKLRNVDGGIMVRRNPSLNMTTLCKAIDKVAARNRLIAGNKVDCAIPPERLAVFHSVKKILGCLSVQETNFESLSFLENLEEIDCQDSSTCALSVVGNDYLLSLGLPKLKKINTTISIETLNNRELEFGYAEMDRLLSATNIPTSRLNGDYPTGDLPPGWCYFKSWENDLEALDENCTTLVGVIDYEGRAFTELELKRIGQIRVIYGNINLYAMTISNLSIFGALERVISLNNSFAAIEMNTMPSLVTPELPKIRQMYTPGSSLIAFNKCPYINITLEYCSRMEGILGEPVYIDTMMCSRWIHEKDVLIESP
;
A
#
# COMPACT_ATOMS: atom_id res chain seq x y z
N MET A 1 -3.58 40.60 22.27
CA MET A 1 -2.98 40.32 20.95
C MET A 1 -1.53 39.98 21.15
N SER A 2 -1.17 38.71 21.09
CA SER A 2 0.23 38.26 21.12
C SER A 2 0.30 36.85 20.54
N SER A 3 0.24 36.76 19.22
CA SER A 3 0.70 35.58 18.48
C SER A 3 2.23 35.56 18.58
N PHE A 4 2.77 34.63 19.38
CA PHE A 4 4.21 34.41 19.51
C PHE A 4 4.70 33.61 18.31
N TYR A 5 5.01 34.28 17.20
CA TYR A 5 5.86 33.73 16.15
C TYR A 5 7.28 34.16 16.45
N SER A 6 8.03 33.34 17.18
CA SER A 6 9.46 33.54 17.33
C SER A 6 10.20 32.50 16.51
N ASP A 7 10.67 32.87 15.31
CA ASP A 7 11.83 32.24 14.67
C ASP A 7 13.12 32.62 15.41
N VAL A 8 13.05 32.59 16.74
CA VAL A 8 14.16 32.89 17.62
C VAL A 8 14.66 31.54 18.10
N PHE A 9 15.94 31.25 17.83
CA PHE A 9 16.68 30.16 18.46
C PHE A 9 16.77 30.42 19.97
N LEU A 10 15.66 30.19 20.69
CA LEU A 10 15.60 30.29 22.13
C LEU A 10 16.16 29.00 22.70
N ASP A 11 17.24 29.14 23.46
CA ASP A 11 17.77 28.08 24.33
C ASP A 11 16.61 27.48 25.17
N PRO A 12 16.47 26.14 25.23
CA PRO A 12 15.47 25.47 26.05
C PRO A 12 15.34 26.03 27.47
N LYS A 13 16.47 26.41 28.10
CA LYS A 13 16.45 26.99 29.46
C LYS A 13 15.77 28.35 29.51
N LYS A 14 15.89 29.15 28.46
CA LYS A 14 15.20 30.44 28.35
C LYS A 14 13.69 30.23 28.19
N LEU A 15 13.28 29.26 27.38
CA LEU A 15 11.86 28.91 27.24
C LEU A 15 11.27 28.46 28.58
N GLU A 16 11.99 27.60 29.33
CA GLU A 16 11.55 27.17 30.65
C GLU A 16 11.33 28.34 31.61
N LYS A 17 12.24 29.32 31.61
CA LYS A 17 12.11 30.53 32.43
C LYS A 17 10.93 31.41 32.00
N ILE A 18 10.70 31.57 30.69
CA ILE A 18 9.57 32.36 30.16
C ILE A 18 8.23 31.74 30.55
N PHE A 19 8.12 30.42 30.49
CA PHE A 19 6.89 29.69 30.78
C PHE A 19 6.76 29.24 32.24
N GLU A 20 7.72 29.56 33.11
CA GLU A 20 7.78 29.06 34.48
C GLU A 20 6.47 29.30 35.25
N ASN A 21 5.87 30.48 35.06
CA ASN A 21 4.64 30.90 35.74
C ASN A 21 3.40 30.87 34.83
N VAL A 22 3.51 30.36 33.60
CA VAL A 22 2.40 30.29 32.65
C VAL A 22 1.55 29.06 32.95
N THR A 23 0.33 29.28 33.46
CA THR A 23 -0.63 28.21 33.81
C THR A 23 -1.84 28.15 32.88
N ALA A 24 -2.11 29.23 32.14
CA ALA A 24 -3.16 29.29 31.14
C ALA A 24 -2.66 30.01 29.89
N LEU A 25 -3.07 29.53 28.72
CA LEU A 25 -2.73 30.15 27.45
C LEU A 25 -3.96 30.18 26.53
N ILE A 26 -4.17 31.30 25.85
CA ILE A 26 -5.13 31.44 24.75
C ILE A 26 -4.32 31.51 23.47
N GLY A 27 -4.54 30.57 22.54
CA GLY A 27 -3.81 30.47 21.29
C GLY A 27 -3.32 29.05 20.99
N ILE A 28 -2.21 28.96 20.24
CA ILE A 28 -1.59 27.72 19.82
C ILE A 28 -0.12 27.68 20.22
N ILE A 29 0.35 26.50 20.63
CA ILE A 29 1.77 26.20 20.82
C ILE A 29 2.19 25.23 19.72
N THR A 30 3.11 25.67 18.86
CA THR A 30 3.65 24.85 17.78
C THR A 30 5.14 24.59 18.02
N VAL A 31 5.54 23.33 18.04
CA VAL A 31 6.94 22.89 18.11
C VAL A 31 7.19 21.94 16.95
N GLN A 32 7.89 22.41 15.92
CA GLN A 32 8.07 21.65 14.70
C GLN A 32 9.50 21.66 14.18
N ASN A 33 9.96 20.51 13.67
CA ASN A 33 11.26 20.36 13.01
C ASN A 33 12.46 20.87 13.84
N THR A 34 12.43 20.64 15.16
CA THR A 34 13.49 21.08 16.07
C THR A 34 14.42 19.94 16.50
N ASN A 35 15.58 20.31 17.02
CA ASN A 35 16.53 19.39 17.68
C ASN A 35 16.31 19.27 19.20
N LEU A 36 15.13 19.69 19.70
CA LEU A 36 14.81 19.59 21.12
C LEU A 36 14.73 18.12 21.56
N LYS A 37 15.41 17.79 22.66
CA LYS A 37 15.28 16.47 23.28
C LYS A 37 14.08 16.38 24.23
N ARG A 38 13.67 17.52 24.80
CA ARG A 38 12.60 17.59 25.81
C ARG A 38 11.80 18.89 25.68
N ILE A 39 10.49 18.81 25.90
CA ILE A 39 9.61 19.98 26.02
C ILE A 39 9.18 20.09 27.49
N ASN A 40 9.96 20.82 28.27
CA ASN A 40 9.74 21.02 29.71
C ASN A 40 9.06 22.34 30.06
N PHE A 41 9.13 23.31 29.16
CA PHE A 41 8.58 24.65 29.42
C PHE A 41 7.04 24.62 29.55
N LEU A 42 6.37 23.57 29.07
CA LEU A 42 4.92 23.38 29.23
C LEU A 42 4.49 22.72 30.55
N LYS A 43 5.42 22.35 31.43
CA LYS A 43 5.16 21.53 32.63
C LYS A 43 4.14 22.13 33.61
N ASN A 44 3.94 23.44 33.57
CA ASN A 44 3.03 24.17 34.46
C ASN A 44 1.71 24.56 33.80
N LEU A 45 1.53 24.25 32.52
CA LEU A 45 0.31 24.58 31.78
C LEU A 45 -0.86 23.70 32.25
N VAL A 46 -1.96 24.35 32.63
CA VAL A 46 -3.18 23.71 33.15
C VAL A 46 -4.35 23.89 32.18
N ASN A 47 -4.51 25.09 31.63
CA ASN A 47 -5.63 25.42 30.77
C ASN A 47 -5.15 25.93 29.41
N MET A 48 -5.78 25.45 28.35
CA MET A 48 -5.57 25.97 27.01
C MET A 48 -6.90 26.28 26.34
N LYS A 49 -6.98 27.49 25.77
CA LYS A 49 -8.11 27.91 24.96
C LYS A 49 -7.70 28.22 23.53
N ARG A 50 -8.48 27.76 22.56
CA ARG A 50 -8.32 28.05 21.14
C ARG A 50 -8.73 29.50 20.88
N GLU A 51 -8.03 30.14 19.95
CA GLU A 51 -8.47 31.42 19.38
C GLU A 51 -9.23 31.13 18.07
N PHE A 52 -8.55 30.52 17.09
CA PHE A 52 -9.11 30.21 15.77
C PHE A 52 -8.74 28.82 15.21
N ASN A 53 -7.83 28.08 15.87
CA ASN A 53 -7.29 26.82 15.36
C ASN A 53 -8.02 25.59 15.93
N ASN A 54 -8.01 24.50 15.14
CA ASN A 54 -8.53 23.20 15.58
C ASN A 54 -7.66 22.56 16.67
N TYR A 55 -6.38 22.93 16.74
CA TYR A 55 -5.39 22.44 17.71
C TYR A 55 -4.86 23.58 18.56
N VAL A 56 -4.68 23.31 19.85
CA VAL A 56 -4.01 24.21 20.80
C VAL A 56 -2.54 23.84 21.02
N ILE A 57 -2.19 22.57 20.79
CA ILE A 57 -0.81 22.06 20.86
C ILE A 57 -0.54 21.28 19.58
N ASN A 58 0.54 21.64 18.90
CA ASN A 58 1.03 20.98 17.69
C ASN A 58 2.53 20.68 17.85
N ILE A 59 2.90 19.42 18.00
CA ILE A 59 4.28 18.97 18.14
C ILE A 59 4.60 17.97 17.03
N THR A 60 5.29 18.42 15.99
CA THR A 60 5.43 17.63 14.74
C THR A 60 6.88 17.57 14.25
N GLY A 61 7.36 16.38 13.86
CA GLY A 61 8.60 16.28 13.09
C GLY A 61 9.88 16.56 13.89
N ASN A 62 9.92 16.29 15.19
CA ASN A 62 11.10 16.51 16.04
C ASN A 62 11.85 15.19 16.25
N PRO A 63 12.90 14.87 15.47
CA PRO A 63 13.52 13.54 15.46
C PRO A 63 14.17 13.14 16.77
N LEU A 64 14.70 14.13 17.52
CA LEU A 64 15.43 13.91 18.78
C LEU A 64 14.54 14.01 20.02
N LEU A 65 13.25 14.35 19.88
CA LEU A 65 12.35 14.58 21.00
C LEU A 65 12.02 13.25 21.68
N THR A 66 12.38 13.12 22.95
CA THR A 66 12.12 11.90 23.74
C THR A 66 11.04 12.09 24.81
N GLU A 67 10.72 13.34 25.18
CA GLU A 67 9.87 13.65 26.32
C GLU A 67 9.08 14.95 26.13
N ILE A 68 7.80 14.94 26.51
CA ILE A 68 6.93 16.13 26.59
C ILE A 68 6.33 16.19 27.99
N ASN A 69 6.40 17.36 28.64
CA ASN A 69 5.82 17.55 29.96
C ASN A 69 4.56 18.42 29.89
N ILE A 70 3.41 17.77 29.73
CA ILE A 70 2.06 18.38 29.73
C ILE A 70 1.10 17.72 30.72
N GLY A 71 1.61 16.92 31.67
CA GLY A 71 0.78 16.14 32.62
C GLY A 71 -0.10 16.97 33.57
N LYS A 72 0.11 18.28 33.67
CA LYS A 72 -0.74 19.21 34.44
C LYS A 72 -1.94 19.74 33.66
N LEU A 73 -2.05 19.48 32.35
CA LEU A 73 -3.23 19.90 31.59
C LEU A 73 -4.50 19.30 32.20
N ARG A 74 -5.54 20.13 32.31
CA ARG A 74 -6.85 19.76 32.85
C ARG A 74 -7.98 20.16 31.93
N ASN A 75 -7.90 21.33 31.29
CA ASN A 75 -8.94 21.82 30.39
C ASN A 75 -8.33 22.28 29.08
N VAL A 76 -8.87 21.73 27.99
CA VAL A 76 -8.48 22.07 26.63
C VAL A 76 -9.75 22.15 25.80
N ASP A 77 -9.97 23.26 25.09
CA ASP A 77 -11.15 23.44 24.21
C ASP A 77 -10.81 23.30 22.70
N GLY A 78 -9.59 22.87 22.39
CA GLY A 78 -9.11 22.50 21.07
C GLY A 78 -8.35 21.18 21.10
N GLY A 79 -7.69 20.85 20.00
CA GLY A 79 -7.05 19.56 19.82
C GLY A 79 -5.59 19.51 20.26
N ILE A 80 -5.09 18.30 20.48
CA ILE A 80 -3.66 18.04 20.71
C ILE A 80 -3.12 17.17 19.57
N MET A 81 -2.20 17.71 18.77
CA MET A 81 -1.49 16.98 17.72
C MET A 81 -0.05 16.73 18.13
N VAL A 82 0.36 15.47 18.17
CA VAL A 82 1.75 15.04 18.43
C VAL A 82 2.11 13.96 17.42
N ARG A 83 2.84 14.31 16.36
CA ARG A 83 3.10 13.35 15.29
C ARG A 83 4.50 13.38 14.71
N ARG A 84 4.95 12.26 14.13
CA ARG A 84 6.24 12.13 13.45
C ARG A 84 7.42 12.54 14.35
N ASN A 85 7.40 12.14 15.63
CA ASN A 85 8.53 12.33 16.56
C ASN A 85 9.10 10.94 16.92
N PRO A 86 9.97 10.36 16.07
CA PRO A 86 10.35 8.93 16.12
C PRO A 86 11.03 8.48 17.43
N SER A 87 11.55 9.42 18.23
CA SER A 87 12.17 9.10 19.53
C SER A 87 11.21 9.22 20.74
N LEU A 88 9.99 9.74 20.53
CA LEU A 88 9.08 10.12 21.60
C LEU A 88 8.18 8.97 22.02
N ASN A 89 8.15 8.65 23.32
CA ASN A 89 7.24 7.65 23.89
C ASN A 89 6.06 8.33 24.60
N MET A 90 4.84 8.12 24.09
CA MET A 90 3.62 8.75 24.62
C MET A 90 2.93 7.97 25.74
N THR A 91 3.37 6.76 26.10
CA THR A 91 2.66 5.85 27.03
C THR A 91 2.24 6.52 28.33
N THR A 92 3.12 7.33 28.93
CA THR A 92 2.86 8.02 30.21
C THR A 92 1.87 9.17 30.08
N LEU A 93 1.73 9.74 28.87
CA LEU A 93 0.86 10.88 28.59
C LEU A 93 -0.51 10.47 28.05
N CYS A 94 -0.67 9.27 27.51
CA CYS A 94 -1.92 8.85 26.85
C CYS A 94 -3.15 9.04 27.73
N LYS A 95 -3.13 8.52 28.96
CA LYS A 95 -4.25 8.69 29.91
C LYS A 95 -4.56 10.16 30.22
N ALA A 96 -3.54 10.99 30.32
CA ALA A 96 -3.71 12.42 30.61
C ALA A 96 -4.32 13.15 29.39
N ILE A 97 -3.82 12.86 28.19
CA ILE A 97 -4.34 13.45 26.95
C ILE A 97 -5.75 12.94 26.66
N ASP A 98 -6.05 11.66 26.88
CA ASP A 98 -7.39 11.10 26.72
C ASP A 98 -8.40 11.81 27.64
N LYS A 99 -8.03 12.07 28.88
CA LYS A 99 -8.91 12.78 29.82
C LYS A 99 -9.29 14.19 29.36
N VAL A 100 -8.39 14.89 28.67
CA VAL A 100 -8.59 16.32 28.31
C VAL A 100 -8.93 16.55 26.84
N ALA A 101 -8.61 15.60 25.96
CA ALA A 101 -8.70 15.74 24.50
C ALA A 101 -9.07 14.43 23.78
N ALA A 102 -9.74 13.45 24.43
CA ALA A 102 -10.11 12.16 23.82
C ALA A 102 -10.87 12.24 22.49
N ARG A 103 -11.54 13.35 22.20
CA ARG A 103 -12.31 13.57 20.96
C ARG A 103 -11.57 14.40 19.92
N ASN A 104 -10.46 15.02 20.27
CA ASN A 104 -9.73 15.93 19.40
C ASN A 104 -8.23 15.79 19.63
N ARG A 105 -7.69 14.60 19.37
CA ARG A 105 -6.25 14.36 19.42
C ARG A 105 -5.79 13.61 18.17
N LEU A 106 -4.58 13.89 17.72
CA LEU A 106 -3.89 13.12 16.70
C LEU A 106 -2.49 12.79 17.22
N ILE A 107 -2.27 11.52 17.59
CA ILE A 107 -1.00 11.03 18.12
C ILE A 107 -0.56 9.86 17.24
N ALA A 108 0.40 10.11 16.37
CA ALA A 108 0.76 9.21 15.28
C ALA A 108 2.23 9.32 14.86
N GLY A 109 2.88 8.20 14.56
CA GLY A 109 4.27 8.19 14.09
C GLY A 109 5.27 8.67 15.15
N ASN A 110 4.97 8.44 16.43
CA ASN A 110 5.95 8.56 17.50
C ASN A 110 6.57 7.18 17.82
N LYS A 111 7.57 7.12 18.71
CA LYS A 111 8.16 5.83 19.14
C LYS A 111 7.09 4.89 19.72
N VAL A 112 6.19 5.45 20.52
CA VAL A 112 5.00 4.77 21.05
C VAL A 112 3.86 5.77 21.03
N ASP A 113 2.78 5.43 20.33
CA ASP A 113 1.57 6.26 20.23
C ASP A 113 0.51 5.87 21.25
N CYS A 114 -0.54 6.68 21.33
CA CYS A 114 -1.70 6.36 22.14
C CYS A 114 -2.72 5.59 21.32
N ALA A 115 -2.81 4.27 21.57
CA ALA A 115 -3.83 3.43 20.96
C ALA A 115 -5.24 3.96 21.25
N ILE A 116 -6.12 3.79 20.26
CA ILE A 116 -7.56 3.94 20.48
C ILE A 116 -8.00 2.75 21.33
N PRO A 117 -8.66 2.97 22.49
CA PRO A 117 -9.11 1.86 23.32
C PRO A 117 -10.07 0.93 22.55
N PRO A 118 -9.91 -0.41 22.64
CA PRO A 118 -10.71 -1.37 21.89
C PRO A 118 -12.22 -1.19 22.06
N GLU A 119 -12.68 -0.79 23.26
CA GLU A 119 -14.09 -0.54 23.55
C GLU A 119 -14.71 0.57 22.68
N ARG A 120 -13.88 1.53 22.21
CA ARG A 120 -14.34 2.57 21.28
C ARG A 120 -14.43 2.09 19.85
N LEU A 121 -13.69 1.04 19.48
CA LEU A 121 -13.74 0.43 18.16
C LEU A 121 -14.85 -0.62 18.07
N ALA A 122 -15.23 -1.24 19.19
CA ALA A 122 -16.28 -2.25 19.26
C ALA A 122 -17.64 -1.78 18.70
N VAL A 123 -17.91 -0.47 18.71
CA VAL A 123 -19.13 0.09 18.10
C VAL A 123 -19.22 -0.17 16.59
N PHE A 124 -18.08 -0.31 15.91
CA PHE A 124 -18.01 -0.57 14.47
C PHE A 124 -18.27 -2.03 14.10
N HIS A 125 -18.26 -2.94 15.08
CA HIS A 125 -18.50 -4.36 14.82
C HIS A 125 -19.88 -4.62 14.19
N SER A 126 -20.88 -3.76 14.42
CA SER A 126 -22.22 -3.91 13.82
C SER A 126 -22.34 -3.33 12.40
N VAL A 127 -21.32 -2.62 11.91
CA VAL A 127 -21.36 -1.94 10.62
C VAL A 127 -21.20 -2.95 9.50
N LYS A 128 -22.21 -2.99 8.62
CA LYS A 128 -22.22 -3.83 7.42
C LYS A 128 -22.06 -3.05 6.12
N LYS A 129 -22.44 -1.79 6.11
CA LYS A 129 -22.41 -0.94 4.93
C LYS A 129 -21.94 0.45 5.29
N ILE A 130 -21.03 1.00 4.48
CA ILE A 130 -20.61 2.39 4.55
C ILE A 130 -21.16 3.10 3.32
N LEU A 131 -21.96 4.15 3.55
CA LEU A 131 -22.35 5.12 2.53
C LEU A 131 -21.36 6.28 2.62
N GLY A 132 -20.43 6.33 1.67
CA GLY A 132 -19.27 7.22 1.69
C GLY A 132 -17.96 6.45 1.55
N CYS A 133 -16.87 7.20 1.57
CA CYS A 133 -15.52 6.67 1.39
C CYS A 133 -14.85 6.52 2.78
N LEU A 134 -14.06 5.46 2.95
CA LEU A 134 -13.36 5.13 4.19
C LEU A 134 -11.86 5.43 4.04
N SER A 135 -11.34 6.22 4.98
CA SER A 135 -9.91 6.58 5.01
C SER A 135 -9.30 6.21 6.35
N VAL A 136 -8.24 5.41 6.31
CA VAL A 136 -7.44 4.97 7.46
C VAL A 136 -6.01 5.41 7.25
N GLN A 137 -5.60 6.46 7.97
CA GLN A 137 -4.30 7.10 7.74
C GLN A 137 -3.52 7.29 9.03
N GLU A 138 -2.21 7.03 8.97
CA GLU A 138 -1.26 7.30 10.06
C GLU A 138 -1.73 6.73 11.42
N THR A 139 -2.34 5.53 11.42
CA THR A 139 -2.82 4.87 12.65
C THR A 139 -1.82 3.83 13.14
N ASN A 140 -2.02 3.40 14.39
CA ASN A 140 -1.28 2.30 14.99
C ASN A 140 -2.10 1.00 15.04
N PHE A 141 -3.05 0.83 14.13
CA PHE A 141 -3.82 -0.40 14.03
C PHE A 141 -3.00 -1.53 13.43
N GLU A 142 -3.13 -2.73 14.00
CA GLU A 142 -2.58 -3.96 13.42
C GLU A 142 -3.50 -4.57 12.36
N SER A 143 -4.80 -4.28 12.43
CA SER A 143 -5.79 -4.65 11.40
C SER A 143 -7.04 -3.75 11.46
N LEU A 144 -7.88 -3.79 10.43
CA LEU A 144 -9.21 -3.18 10.43
C LEU A 144 -10.30 -4.15 10.88
N SER A 145 -9.95 -5.20 11.63
CA SER A 145 -10.87 -6.25 12.10
C SER A 145 -12.03 -5.74 12.98
N PHE A 146 -11.93 -4.53 13.52
CA PHE A 146 -13.07 -3.86 14.15
C PHE A 146 -14.24 -3.57 13.16
N LEU A 147 -13.99 -3.71 11.85
CA LEU A 147 -14.95 -3.70 10.74
C LEU A 147 -15.15 -5.10 10.13
N GLU A 148 -14.94 -6.19 10.87
CA GLU A 148 -15.01 -7.56 10.33
C GLU A 148 -16.36 -7.91 9.68
N ASN A 149 -17.43 -7.21 10.04
CA ASN A 149 -18.77 -7.40 9.49
C ASN A 149 -19.08 -6.49 8.30
N LEU A 150 -18.14 -5.66 7.86
CA LEU A 150 -18.30 -4.78 6.70
C LEU A 150 -18.42 -5.61 5.43
N GLU A 151 -19.55 -5.44 4.73
CA GLU A 151 -19.90 -6.17 3.51
C GLU A 151 -19.81 -5.29 2.26
N GLU A 152 -20.13 -3.99 2.38
CA GLU A 152 -20.21 -3.06 1.25
C GLU A 152 -19.66 -1.66 1.59
N ILE A 153 -18.89 -1.09 0.67
CA ILE A 153 -18.53 0.33 0.66
C ILE A 153 -19.10 0.97 -0.60
N ASP A 154 -19.92 1.99 -0.45
CA ASP A 154 -20.56 2.71 -1.54
C ASP A 154 -20.08 4.16 -1.53
N CYS A 155 -18.99 4.41 -2.26
CA CYS A 155 -18.34 5.72 -2.36
C CYS A 155 -18.81 6.38 -3.66
N GLN A 156 -19.76 7.30 -3.53
CA GLN A 156 -20.39 8.02 -4.64
C GLN A 156 -19.50 9.10 -5.26
N ASP A 157 -18.26 9.22 -4.79
CA ASP A 157 -17.28 10.15 -5.30
C ASP A 157 -16.34 9.42 -6.27
N SER A 158 -16.33 9.88 -7.52
CA SER A 158 -15.49 9.34 -8.58
C SER A 158 -14.03 9.80 -8.50
N SER A 159 -13.73 10.78 -7.64
CA SER A 159 -12.40 11.38 -7.52
C SER A 159 -11.58 10.84 -6.34
N THR A 160 -12.20 10.06 -5.45
CA THR A 160 -11.56 9.52 -4.24
C THR A 160 -11.65 7.99 -4.19
N CYS A 161 -10.65 7.37 -3.56
CA CYS A 161 -10.64 5.94 -3.30
C CYS A 161 -11.73 5.59 -2.28
N ALA A 162 -12.55 4.55 -2.56
CA ALA A 162 -13.56 4.11 -1.61
C ALA A 162 -12.96 3.58 -0.31
N LEU A 163 -11.82 2.90 -0.39
CA LEU A 163 -11.01 2.52 0.76
C LEU A 163 -9.58 3.01 0.57
N SER A 164 -9.17 4.02 1.33
CA SER A 164 -7.80 4.54 1.35
C SER A 164 -7.11 4.16 2.66
N VAL A 165 -6.01 3.42 2.58
CA VAL A 165 -5.24 2.94 3.74
C VAL A 165 -3.79 3.37 3.57
N VAL A 166 -3.38 4.45 4.24
CA VAL A 166 -2.12 5.13 3.94
C VAL A 166 -1.27 5.38 5.18
N GLY A 167 0.00 5.00 5.16
CA GLY A 167 0.95 5.38 6.21
C GLY A 167 0.73 4.67 7.55
N ASN A 168 0.16 3.46 7.56
CA ASN A 168 -0.06 2.68 8.77
C ASN A 168 1.06 1.66 8.95
N ASP A 169 2.16 2.08 9.60
CA ASP A 169 3.40 1.30 9.75
C ASP A 169 3.26 0.03 10.59
N TYR A 170 2.13 -0.18 11.28
CA TYR A 170 1.88 -1.35 12.11
C TYR A 170 0.78 -2.26 11.55
N LEU A 171 0.15 -1.87 10.44
CA LEU A 171 -0.97 -2.60 9.86
C LEU A 171 -0.45 -3.87 9.18
N LEU A 172 -0.82 -5.03 9.71
CA LEU A 172 -0.37 -6.34 9.24
C LEU A 172 -1.31 -6.93 8.18
N SER A 173 -2.59 -6.58 8.21
CA SER A 173 -3.61 -7.02 7.25
C SER A 173 -4.78 -6.03 7.20
N LEU A 174 -5.62 -6.09 6.16
CA LEU A 174 -6.85 -5.30 6.15
C LEU A 174 -7.88 -5.88 7.13
N GLY A 175 -8.04 -7.20 7.18
CA GLY A 175 -8.93 -7.84 8.16
C GLY A 175 -10.41 -7.60 7.86
N LEU A 176 -10.78 -7.59 6.57
CA LEU A 176 -12.15 -7.34 6.09
C LEU A 176 -12.76 -8.61 5.46
N PRO A 177 -13.00 -9.69 6.23
CA PRO A 177 -13.35 -11.01 5.70
C PRO A 177 -14.73 -11.06 5.02
N LYS A 178 -15.65 -10.15 5.35
CA LYS A 178 -17.00 -10.11 4.78
C LYS A 178 -17.17 -9.11 3.64
N LEU A 179 -16.14 -8.34 3.29
CA LEU A 179 -16.22 -7.34 2.23
C LEU A 179 -16.41 -8.05 0.89
N LYS A 180 -17.52 -7.74 0.22
CA LYS A 180 -17.94 -8.38 -1.04
C LYS A 180 -18.16 -7.39 -2.17
N LYS A 181 -18.30 -6.10 -1.86
CA LYS A 181 -18.66 -5.11 -2.86
C LYS A 181 -18.09 -3.75 -2.52
N ILE A 182 -17.40 -3.15 -3.50
CA ILE A 182 -17.01 -1.75 -3.47
C ILE A 182 -17.61 -1.08 -4.71
N ASN A 183 -18.49 -0.11 -4.49
CA ASN A 183 -19.14 0.65 -5.55
C ASN A 183 -18.51 2.03 -5.66
N THR A 184 -17.68 2.22 -6.69
CA THR A 184 -16.93 3.45 -6.96
C THR A 184 -16.19 3.34 -8.30
N THR A 185 -15.56 4.44 -8.73
CA THR A 185 -14.58 4.46 -9.82
C THR A 185 -13.18 4.05 -9.35
N ILE A 186 -12.77 4.35 -8.11
CA ILE A 186 -11.44 4.01 -7.58
C ILE A 186 -11.60 3.16 -6.32
N SER A 187 -11.36 1.86 -6.43
CA SER A 187 -11.79 0.89 -5.41
C SER A 187 -11.00 0.98 -4.11
N ILE A 188 -9.71 0.63 -4.16
CA ILE A 188 -8.86 0.52 -2.96
C ILE A 188 -7.50 1.11 -3.26
N GLU A 189 -6.91 1.79 -2.29
CA GLU A 189 -5.53 2.21 -2.31
C GLU A 189 -4.87 1.87 -0.97
N THR A 190 -3.80 1.09 -1.00
CA THR A 190 -2.93 0.85 0.15
C THR A 190 -1.56 1.44 -0.20
N LEU A 191 -1.10 2.46 0.51
CA LEU A 191 0.19 3.11 0.22
C LEU A 191 1.00 3.31 1.50
N ASN A 192 2.31 3.11 1.41
CA ASN A 192 3.24 3.39 2.51
C ASN A 192 2.84 2.71 3.84
N ASN A 193 2.32 1.47 3.79
CA ASN A 193 2.07 0.66 4.98
C ASN A 193 3.23 -0.33 5.11
N ARG A 194 4.11 -0.14 6.09
CA ARG A 194 5.42 -0.83 6.14
C ARG A 194 5.32 -2.35 6.31
N GLU A 195 4.36 -2.82 7.09
CA GLU A 195 4.26 -4.24 7.50
C GLU A 195 3.02 -4.93 6.88
N LEU A 196 2.37 -4.29 5.91
CA LEU A 196 1.10 -4.79 5.36
C LEU A 196 1.36 -5.99 4.44
N GLU A 197 0.89 -7.15 4.89
CA GLU A 197 0.83 -8.36 4.08
C GLU A 197 -0.61 -8.66 3.67
N PHE A 198 -0.79 -9.10 2.43
CA PHE A 198 -2.08 -9.60 1.97
C PHE A 198 -2.10 -11.12 2.01
N GLY A 199 -2.95 -11.68 2.87
CA GLY A 199 -3.23 -13.11 2.83
C GLY A 199 -3.86 -13.50 1.49
N TYR A 200 -3.56 -14.69 0.98
CA TYR A 200 -4.02 -15.11 -0.35
C TYR A 200 -5.55 -15.13 -0.51
N ALA A 201 -6.24 -15.63 0.53
CA ALA A 201 -7.71 -15.59 0.55
C ALA A 201 -8.26 -14.16 0.70
N GLU A 202 -7.50 -13.24 1.32
CA GLU A 202 -7.84 -11.83 1.36
C GLU A 202 -7.73 -11.21 -0.04
N MET A 203 -6.63 -11.45 -0.75
CA MET A 203 -6.50 -11.00 -2.15
C MET A 203 -7.61 -11.53 -3.05
N ASP A 204 -7.93 -12.82 -2.99
CA ASP A 204 -9.02 -13.40 -3.79
C ASP A 204 -10.35 -12.67 -3.53
N ARG A 205 -10.64 -12.34 -2.27
CA ARG A 205 -11.84 -11.56 -1.91
C ARG A 205 -11.77 -10.14 -2.44
N LEU A 206 -10.64 -9.44 -2.27
CA LEU A 206 -10.48 -8.06 -2.73
C LEU A 206 -10.66 -7.98 -4.25
N LEU A 207 -9.97 -8.85 -5.00
CA LEU A 207 -10.08 -8.92 -6.46
C LEU A 207 -11.50 -9.26 -6.94
N SER A 208 -12.28 -10.00 -6.14
CA SER A 208 -13.68 -10.31 -6.44
C SER A 208 -14.64 -9.17 -6.05
N ALA A 209 -14.30 -8.37 -5.04
CA ALA A 209 -15.12 -7.29 -4.51
C ALA A 209 -14.94 -5.96 -5.25
N THR A 210 -13.85 -5.82 -6.00
CA THR A 210 -13.46 -4.60 -6.70
C THR A 210 -13.49 -4.74 -8.21
N ASN A 211 -13.63 -3.62 -8.91
CA ASN A 211 -13.18 -3.52 -10.29
C ASN A 211 -11.64 -3.54 -10.29
N ILE A 212 -11.07 -4.70 -10.61
CA ILE A 212 -9.63 -5.04 -10.60
C ILE A 212 -8.72 -3.91 -11.12
N PRO A 213 -9.03 -3.21 -12.24
CA PRO A 213 -8.10 -2.23 -12.80
C PRO A 213 -7.92 -0.95 -11.97
N THR A 214 -8.81 -0.71 -11.02
CA THR A 214 -8.91 0.57 -10.28
C THR A 214 -8.26 0.49 -8.90
N SER A 215 -7.81 -0.69 -8.50
CA SER A 215 -7.20 -0.95 -7.21
C SER A 215 -5.68 -0.71 -7.26
N ARG A 216 -5.17 -0.01 -6.25
CA ARG A 216 -3.75 0.29 -6.03
C ARG A 216 -3.29 -0.36 -4.74
N LEU A 217 -3.21 -1.69 -4.76
CA LEU A 217 -2.77 -2.48 -3.62
C LEU A 217 -1.24 -2.54 -3.59
N ASN A 218 -0.62 -1.82 -2.66
CA ASN A 218 0.79 -1.96 -2.30
C ASN A 218 0.90 -2.65 -0.94
N GLY A 219 1.78 -3.64 -0.86
CA GLY A 219 2.05 -4.50 0.29
C GLY A 219 2.81 -5.75 -0.17
N ASP A 220 2.99 -6.69 0.73
CA ASP A 220 3.71 -7.94 0.47
C ASP A 220 2.80 -9.17 0.57
N TYR A 221 3.31 -10.32 0.14
CA TYR A 221 2.70 -11.61 0.43
C TYR A 221 3.42 -12.30 1.58
N PRO A 222 2.70 -13.03 2.45
CA PRO A 222 3.36 -13.88 3.42
C PRO A 222 4.23 -14.92 2.71
N THR A 223 5.37 -15.26 3.31
CA THR A 223 6.35 -16.20 2.73
C THR A 223 6.60 -17.44 3.59
N GLY A 224 6.17 -17.41 4.86
CA GLY A 224 6.19 -18.54 5.79
C GLY A 224 4.91 -19.37 5.73
N ASP A 225 5.00 -20.61 6.24
CA ASP A 225 3.85 -21.53 6.43
C ASP A 225 2.99 -21.73 5.17
N LEU A 226 3.65 -21.85 4.01
CA LEU A 226 2.97 -22.02 2.73
C LEU A 226 2.21 -23.36 2.64
N PRO A 227 1.03 -23.40 1.98
CA PRO A 227 0.29 -24.64 1.76
C PRO A 227 1.08 -25.68 0.94
N PRO A 228 0.71 -26.97 1.01
CA PRO A 228 1.30 -28.00 0.16
C PRO A 228 1.19 -27.65 -1.34
N GLY A 229 2.30 -27.83 -2.08
CA GLY A 229 2.38 -27.50 -3.51
C GLY A 229 2.61 -26.01 -3.81
N TRP A 230 2.82 -25.18 -2.78
CA TRP A 230 3.24 -23.80 -2.90
C TRP A 230 4.74 -23.68 -2.66
N CYS A 231 5.39 -22.82 -3.42
CA CYS A 231 6.83 -22.57 -3.29
C CYS A 231 7.10 -21.09 -3.16
N TYR A 232 8.00 -20.76 -2.25
CA TYR A 232 8.63 -19.45 -2.23
C TYR A 232 9.83 -19.46 -3.18
N PHE A 233 9.96 -18.43 -4.01
CA PHE A 233 11.02 -18.37 -5.01
C PHE A 233 11.58 -16.95 -5.19
N LYS A 234 12.90 -16.89 -5.30
CA LYS A 234 13.64 -15.66 -5.57
C LYS A 234 14.68 -15.94 -6.65
N SER A 235 14.48 -15.35 -7.82
CA SER A 235 15.34 -15.58 -9.00
C SER A 235 16.80 -15.14 -8.80
N TRP A 236 17.08 -14.24 -7.84
CA TRP A 236 18.45 -13.81 -7.52
C TRP A 236 19.18 -14.74 -6.52
N GLU A 237 18.46 -15.68 -5.89
CA GLU A 237 19.04 -16.62 -4.93
C GLU A 237 19.16 -18.04 -5.52
N ASN A 238 18.21 -18.46 -6.34
CA ASN A 238 18.17 -19.81 -6.91
C ASN A 238 17.61 -19.81 -8.34
N ASP A 239 17.95 -20.86 -9.10
CA ASP A 239 17.31 -21.16 -10.37
C ASP A 239 16.00 -21.94 -10.21
N LEU A 240 15.14 -21.91 -11.23
CA LEU A 240 13.84 -22.59 -11.23
C LEU A 240 13.95 -24.11 -11.09
N GLU A 241 15.13 -24.69 -11.35
CA GLU A 241 15.42 -26.11 -11.10
C GLU A 241 15.27 -26.49 -9.63
N ALA A 242 15.51 -25.54 -8.71
CA ALA A 242 15.40 -25.75 -7.27
C ALA A 242 13.94 -25.84 -6.78
N LEU A 243 12.96 -25.53 -7.63
CA LEU A 243 11.55 -25.69 -7.27
C LEU A 243 11.21 -27.16 -7.05
N ASP A 244 10.38 -27.42 -6.03
CA ASP A 244 9.83 -28.74 -5.75
C ASP A 244 9.06 -29.27 -6.97
N GLU A 245 9.08 -30.60 -7.16
CA GLU A 245 8.40 -31.23 -8.28
C GLU A 245 6.90 -30.99 -8.27
N ASN A 246 6.30 -30.82 -7.10
CA ASN A 246 4.86 -30.61 -6.93
C ASN A 246 4.50 -29.12 -6.85
N CYS A 247 5.43 -28.23 -7.18
CA CYS A 247 5.20 -26.80 -7.18
C CYS A 247 4.16 -26.38 -8.23
N THR A 248 2.98 -25.97 -7.78
CA THR A 248 1.89 -25.50 -8.65
C THR A 248 1.50 -24.05 -8.37
N THR A 249 1.89 -23.50 -7.22
CA THR A 249 1.73 -22.09 -6.89
C THR A 249 3.06 -21.50 -6.48
N LEU A 250 3.42 -20.38 -7.08
CA LEU A 250 4.66 -19.66 -6.80
C LEU A 250 4.35 -18.38 -6.02
N VAL A 251 5.11 -18.11 -4.97
CA VAL A 251 5.14 -16.83 -4.27
C VAL A 251 6.52 -16.22 -4.50
N GLY A 252 6.56 -15.11 -5.24
CA GLY A 252 7.81 -14.47 -5.63
C GLY A 252 7.89 -14.17 -7.12
N VAL A 253 9.08 -13.81 -7.56
CA VAL A 253 9.32 -13.21 -8.89
C VAL A 253 10.15 -14.14 -9.76
N ILE A 254 9.70 -14.35 -10.99
CA ILE A 254 10.50 -14.96 -12.07
C ILE A 254 11.19 -13.82 -12.81
N ASP A 255 12.50 -13.66 -12.64
CA ASP A 255 13.29 -12.57 -13.23
C ASP A 255 14.57 -13.13 -13.84
N TYR A 256 14.66 -13.11 -15.17
CA TYR A 256 15.80 -13.69 -15.89
C TYR A 256 16.24 -12.85 -17.07
N GLU A 257 17.56 -12.81 -17.26
CA GLU A 257 18.22 -12.04 -18.31
C GLU A 257 19.21 -12.89 -19.11
N GLY A 258 19.16 -12.76 -20.44
CA GLY A 258 20.27 -13.09 -21.34
C GLY A 258 20.60 -14.58 -21.46
N ARG A 259 19.66 -15.49 -21.15
CA ARG A 259 19.89 -16.94 -21.19
C ARG A 259 18.72 -17.74 -21.80
N ALA A 260 18.94 -19.05 -21.91
CA ALA A 260 17.90 -20.03 -22.20
C ALA A 260 17.45 -20.72 -20.91
N PHE A 261 16.22 -21.23 -20.88
CA PHE A 261 15.80 -22.17 -19.84
C PHE A 261 16.30 -23.59 -20.14
N THR A 262 16.69 -24.34 -19.11
CA THR A 262 17.00 -25.77 -19.24
C THR A 262 15.71 -26.59 -19.40
N GLU A 263 15.82 -27.85 -19.83
CA GLU A 263 14.67 -28.75 -19.91
C GLU A 263 13.97 -28.95 -18.56
N LEU A 264 14.75 -28.98 -17.47
CA LEU A 264 14.21 -29.12 -16.13
C LEU A 264 13.44 -27.87 -15.72
N GLU A 265 13.98 -26.67 -15.99
CA GLU A 265 13.27 -25.41 -15.74
C GLU A 265 11.97 -25.32 -16.54
N LEU A 266 12.00 -25.68 -17.83
CA LEU A 266 10.79 -25.73 -18.66
C LEU A 266 9.73 -26.67 -18.08
N LYS A 267 10.14 -27.83 -17.56
CA LYS A 267 9.24 -28.76 -16.86
C LYS A 267 8.66 -28.13 -15.59
N ARG A 268 9.48 -27.45 -14.78
CA ARG A 268 9.04 -26.77 -13.55
C ARG A 268 8.11 -25.60 -13.81
N ILE A 269 8.38 -24.80 -14.84
CA ILE A 269 7.52 -23.68 -15.26
C ILE A 269 6.18 -24.19 -15.79
N GLY A 270 6.20 -25.27 -16.59
CA GLY A 270 5.02 -25.79 -17.27
C GLY A 270 3.90 -26.31 -16.36
N GLN A 271 4.17 -26.51 -15.06
CA GLN A 271 3.20 -26.94 -14.05
C GLN A 271 2.69 -25.83 -13.13
N ILE A 272 3.30 -24.65 -13.17
CA ILE A 272 2.89 -23.51 -12.33
C ILE A 272 1.56 -22.99 -12.85
N ARG A 273 0.57 -22.91 -11.94
CA ARG A 273 -0.80 -22.47 -12.21
C ARG A 273 -1.06 -21.06 -11.70
N VAL A 274 -0.47 -20.69 -10.57
CA VAL A 274 -0.69 -19.39 -9.92
C VAL A 274 0.65 -18.80 -9.54
N ILE A 275 0.82 -17.51 -9.81
CA ILE A 275 1.98 -16.73 -9.36
C ILE A 275 1.47 -15.54 -8.54
N TYR A 276 1.90 -15.46 -7.28
CA TYR A 276 1.78 -14.27 -6.43
C TYR A 276 3.10 -13.50 -6.52
N GLY A 277 3.16 -12.60 -7.51
CA GLY A 277 4.37 -11.91 -7.95
C GLY A 277 4.29 -11.58 -9.45
N ASN A 278 5.44 -11.37 -10.08
CA ASN A 278 5.54 -10.97 -11.49
C ASN A 278 6.52 -11.87 -12.27
N ILE A 279 6.39 -11.84 -13.60
CA ILE A 279 7.30 -12.50 -14.54
C ILE A 279 7.99 -11.42 -15.36
N ASN A 280 9.31 -11.32 -15.25
CA ASN A 280 10.16 -10.38 -15.99
C ASN A 280 11.20 -11.18 -16.78
N LEU A 281 11.12 -11.18 -18.11
CA LEU A 281 12.11 -11.85 -18.95
C LEU A 281 12.77 -10.83 -19.89
N TYR A 282 14.10 -10.74 -19.83
CA TYR A 282 14.88 -9.82 -20.64
C TYR A 282 15.88 -10.55 -21.53
N ALA A 283 15.88 -10.29 -22.83
CA ALA A 283 16.83 -10.88 -23.78
C ALA A 283 16.96 -12.42 -23.71
N MET A 284 15.89 -13.11 -23.30
CA MET A 284 15.84 -14.57 -23.18
C MET A 284 15.59 -15.23 -24.53
N THR A 285 16.17 -16.41 -24.76
CA THR A 285 16.02 -17.17 -26.01
C THR A 285 14.78 -18.09 -25.99
N ILE A 286 13.60 -17.50 -25.82
CA ILE A 286 12.32 -18.22 -25.80
C ILE A 286 11.49 -17.82 -27.02
N SER A 287 10.97 -18.79 -27.75
CA SER A 287 10.16 -18.55 -28.95
C SER A 287 8.65 -18.59 -28.74
N ASN A 288 8.20 -19.22 -27.65
CA ASN A 288 6.78 -19.45 -27.38
C ASN A 288 6.48 -19.36 -25.89
N LEU A 289 5.56 -18.47 -25.49
CA LEU A 289 5.11 -18.35 -24.09
C LEU A 289 4.22 -19.49 -23.61
N SER A 290 3.85 -20.43 -24.50
CA SER A 290 3.14 -21.67 -24.12
C SER A 290 3.95 -22.57 -23.19
N ILE A 291 5.23 -22.24 -22.93
CA ILE A 291 6.01 -22.82 -21.82
C ILE A 291 5.30 -22.62 -20.46
N PHE A 292 4.48 -21.58 -20.32
CA PHE A 292 3.58 -21.35 -19.19
C PHE A 292 2.22 -22.06 -19.39
N GLY A 293 2.22 -23.30 -19.89
CA GLY A 293 1.02 -23.99 -20.37
C GLY A 293 -0.04 -24.30 -19.30
N ALA A 294 0.33 -24.29 -18.02
CA ALA A 294 -0.59 -24.45 -16.89
C ALA A 294 -0.99 -23.12 -16.22
N LEU A 295 -0.39 -21.99 -16.61
CA LEU A 295 -0.55 -20.72 -15.89
C LEU A 295 -1.96 -20.16 -16.06
N GLU A 296 -2.65 -20.00 -14.94
CA GLU A 296 -4.03 -19.52 -14.85
C GLU A 296 -4.11 -18.09 -14.31
N ARG A 297 -3.22 -17.72 -13.38
CA ARG A 297 -3.29 -16.45 -12.64
C ARG A 297 -1.92 -15.86 -12.35
N VAL A 298 -1.78 -14.54 -12.52
CA VAL A 298 -0.61 -13.77 -12.06
C VAL A 298 -1.08 -12.56 -11.27
N ILE A 299 -0.78 -12.49 -9.98
CA ILE A 299 -1.23 -11.44 -9.07
C ILE A 299 -0.01 -10.78 -8.46
N SER A 300 0.42 -9.70 -9.07
CA SER A 300 1.53 -8.88 -8.63
C SER A 300 1.05 -7.75 -7.72
N LEU A 301 1.79 -7.47 -6.65
CA LEU A 301 1.67 -6.23 -5.86
C LEU A 301 2.74 -5.19 -6.25
N ASN A 302 3.57 -5.52 -7.25
CA ASN A 302 4.65 -4.66 -7.72
C ASN A 302 4.09 -3.53 -8.59
N ASN A 303 4.32 -2.28 -8.21
CA ASN A 303 3.80 -1.13 -8.94
C ASN A 303 4.71 -0.59 -10.04
N SER A 304 5.89 -1.17 -10.20
CA SER A 304 6.92 -0.70 -11.13
C SER A 304 6.96 -1.48 -12.43
N PHE A 305 6.49 -2.74 -12.41
CA PHE A 305 6.54 -3.65 -13.55
C PHE A 305 5.16 -4.20 -13.89
N ALA A 306 5.00 -4.67 -15.13
CA ALA A 306 3.82 -5.43 -15.53
C ALA A 306 3.70 -6.72 -14.71
N ALA A 307 2.51 -7.33 -14.68
CA ALA A 307 2.38 -8.67 -14.10
C ALA A 307 3.21 -9.68 -14.91
N ILE A 308 3.22 -9.52 -16.24
CA ILE A 308 4.11 -10.23 -17.17
C ILE A 308 4.78 -9.21 -18.09
N GLU A 309 6.10 -9.10 -18.00
CA GLU A 309 6.93 -8.26 -18.85
C GLU A 309 7.92 -9.09 -19.66
N MET A 310 7.92 -8.85 -20.97
CA MET A 310 8.83 -9.43 -21.94
C MET A 310 9.58 -8.30 -22.61
N ASN A 311 10.90 -8.28 -22.48
CA ASN A 311 11.69 -7.14 -22.94
C ASN A 311 12.90 -7.59 -23.76
N THR A 312 13.05 -6.99 -24.95
CA THR A 312 14.18 -7.24 -25.86
C THR A 312 14.30 -8.74 -26.21
N MET A 313 13.17 -9.42 -26.44
CA MET A 313 13.15 -10.87 -26.67
C MET A 313 13.52 -11.21 -28.13
N PRO A 314 14.74 -11.72 -28.41
CA PRO A 314 15.25 -11.84 -29.77
C PRO A 314 14.60 -12.94 -30.60
N SER A 315 13.93 -13.90 -29.96
CA SER A 315 13.37 -15.09 -30.62
C SER A 315 11.87 -15.28 -30.39
N LEU A 316 11.22 -14.40 -29.61
CA LEU A 316 9.83 -14.57 -29.22
C LEU A 316 8.90 -14.38 -30.43
N VAL A 317 8.18 -15.43 -30.79
CA VAL A 317 7.21 -15.45 -31.89
C VAL A 317 5.78 -15.55 -31.37
N THR A 318 5.54 -16.47 -30.43
CA THR A 318 4.17 -16.80 -30.00
C THR A 318 3.90 -16.28 -28.60
N PRO A 319 2.97 -15.31 -28.41
CA PRO A 319 2.64 -14.74 -27.10
C PRO A 319 1.62 -15.56 -26.30
N GLU A 320 1.28 -16.76 -26.75
CA GLU A 320 0.15 -17.55 -26.23
C GLU A 320 0.32 -17.98 -24.77
N LEU A 321 -0.70 -17.68 -23.97
CA LEU A 321 -0.86 -18.10 -22.57
C LEU A 321 -2.19 -18.87 -22.45
N PRO A 322 -2.21 -20.18 -22.74
CA PRO A 322 -3.44 -20.88 -23.12
C PRO A 322 -4.49 -21.02 -22.00
N LYS A 323 -4.08 -20.91 -20.72
CA LYS A 323 -4.98 -21.07 -19.56
C LYS A 323 -5.16 -19.82 -18.74
N ILE A 324 -4.56 -18.69 -19.14
CA ILE A 324 -4.64 -17.45 -18.37
C ILE A 324 -6.10 -16.99 -18.28
N ARG A 325 -6.53 -16.64 -17.06
CA ARG A 325 -7.90 -16.20 -16.81
C ARG A 325 -8.01 -14.99 -15.88
N GLN A 326 -6.91 -14.62 -15.21
CA GLN A 326 -6.89 -13.45 -14.35
C GLN A 326 -5.46 -12.92 -14.21
N MET A 327 -5.29 -11.60 -14.31
CA MET A 327 -4.06 -10.94 -13.89
C MET A 327 -4.37 -9.68 -13.09
N TYR A 328 -3.43 -9.30 -12.23
CA TYR A 328 -3.48 -8.05 -11.49
C TYR A 328 -2.06 -7.53 -11.25
N THR A 329 -1.88 -6.22 -11.40
CA THR A 329 -0.70 -5.48 -10.94
C THR A 329 -1.09 -4.02 -10.68
N PRO A 330 -0.59 -3.35 -9.63
CA PRO A 330 -0.95 -1.97 -9.35
C PRO A 330 -0.23 -1.00 -10.29
N GLY A 331 -0.95 -0.30 -11.17
CA GLY A 331 -0.43 0.91 -11.83
C GLY A 331 0.47 0.72 -13.06
N SER A 332 0.55 -0.47 -13.62
CA SER A 332 1.22 -0.76 -14.91
C SER A 332 0.30 -1.58 -15.82
N SER A 333 0.71 -1.78 -17.08
CA SER A 333 0.04 -2.71 -18.00
C SER A 333 0.08 -4.13 -17.41
N LEU A 334 -1.02 -4.89 -17.50
CA LEU A 334 -1.04 -6.27 -16.99
C LEU A 334 -0.02 -7.15 -17.73
N ILE A 335 0.13 -6.93 -19.03
CA ILE A 335 1.12 -7.59 -19.88
C ILE A 335 1.78 -6.57 -20.81
N ALA A 336 3.10 -6.67 -20.95
CA ALA A 336 3.88 -5.78 -21.80
C ALA A 336 4.89 -6.57 -22.65
N PHE A 337 4.88 -6.32 -23.96
CA PHE A 337 5.89 -6.80 -24.90
C PHE A 337 6.68 -5.61 -25.43
N ASN A 338 7.94 -5.49 -24.99
CA ASN A 338 8.82 -4.39 -25.34
C ASN A 338 9.96 -4.93 -26.21
N LYS A 339 10.21 -4.34 -27.38
CA LYS A 339 11.29 -4.66 -28.31
C LYS A 339 11.34 -6.16 -28.66
N CYS A 340 10.20 -6.73 -29.04
CA CYS A 340 10.06 -8.13 -29.44
C CYS A 340 9.83 -8.22 -30.96
N PRO A 341 10.89 -8.15 -31.80
CA PRO A 341 10.77 -7.88 -33.24
C PRO A 341 10.01 -8.95 -34.04
N TYR A 342 10.00 -10.20 -33.57
CA TYR A 342 9.39 -11.33 -34.29
C TYR A 342 8.04 -11.75 -33.72
N ILE A 343 7.51 -11.00 -32.74
CA ILE A 343 6.26 -11.38 -32.09
C ILE A 343 5.10 -11.31 -33.07
N ASN A 344 4.35 -12.42 -33.15
CA ASN A 344 3.20 -12.56 -34.02
C ASN A 344 1.93 -12.35 -33.19
N ILE A 345 1.46 -11.11 -33.15
CA ILE A 345 0.23 -10.72 -32.46
C ILE A 345 -0.86 -10.46 -33.48
N THR A 346 -2.00 -11.13 -33.31
CA THR A 346 -3.20 -11.00 -34.16
C THR A 346 -4.28 -10.19 -33.45
N LEU A 347 -5.25 -9.68 -34.21
CA LEU A 347 -6.39 -8.94 -33.65
C LEU A 347 -7.26 -9.84 -32.76
N GLU A 348 -7.35 -11.13 -33.10
CA GLU A 348 -8.01 -12.16 -32.29
C GLU A 348 -7.32 -12.32 -30.94
N TYR A 349 -5.98 -12.40 -30.91
CA TYR A 349 -5.21 -12.44 -29.68
C TYR A 349 -5.48 -11.21 -28.80
N CYS A 350 -5.40 -10.01 -29.38
CA CYS A 350 -5.67 -8.76 -28.65
C CYS A 350 -7.06 -8.79 -28.01
N SER A 351 -8.10 -9.05 -28.82
CA SER A 351 -9.49 -9.03 -28.38
C SER A 351 -9.77 -10.08 -27.29
N ARG A 352 -9.20 -11.28 -27.44
CA ARG A 352 -9.33 -12.36 -26.46
C ARG A 352 -8.66 -11.99 -25.14
N MET A 353 -7.44 -11.47 -25.18
CA MET A 353 -6.71 -11.08 -23.98
C MET A 353 -7.36 -9.89 -23.29
N GLU A 354 -7.82 -8.87 -24.02
CA GLU A 354 -8.59 -7.75 -23.46
C GLU A 354 -9.87 -8.24 -22.77
N GLY A 355 -10.58 -9.21 -23.36
CA GLY A 355 -11.76 -9.82 -22.76
C GLY A 355 -11.47 -10.60 -21.47
N ILE A 356 -10.30 -11.25 -21.37
CA ILE A 356 -9.86 -11.98 -20.17
C ILE A 356 -9.43 -11.01 -19.07
N LEU A 357 -8.71 -9.96 -19.44
CA LEU A 357 -8.01 -9.08 -18.52
C LEU A 357 -8.83 -7.87 -18.09
N GLY A 358 -9.84 -7.51 -18.88
CA GLY A 358 -10.64 -6.29 -18.68
C GLY A 358 -9.86 -5.00 -18.97
N GLU A 359 -8.66 -5.09 -19.54
CA GLU A 359 -7.75 -3.98 -19.81
C GLU A 359 -7.01 -4.18 -21.15
N PRO A 360 -6.60 -3.09 -21.83
CA PRO A 360 -5.80 -3.16 -23.06
C PRO A 360 -4.46 -3.88 -22.89
N VAL A 361 -4.07 -4.66 -23.89
CA VAL A 361 -2.72 -5.24 -24.01
C VAL A 361 -1.79 -4.21 -24.67
N TYR A 362 -0.53 -4.12 -24.23
CA TYR A 362 0.44 -3.17 -24.78
C TYR A 362 1.65 -3.86 -25.45
N ILE A 363 2.04 -3.32 -26.61
CA ILE A 363 3.21 -3.73 -27.41
C ILE A 363 4.00 -2.47 -27.75
N ASP A 364 5.28 -2.40 -27.40
CA ASP A 364 6.15 -1.23 -27.63
C ASP A 364 5.50 0.09 -27.20
N THR A 365 4.84 0.11 -26.04
CA THR A 365 4.07 1.24 -25.47
C THR A 365 2.76 1.60 -26.20
N MET A 366 2.38 0.87 -27.24
CA MET A 366 1.14 1.06 -27.98
C MET A 366 0.10 0.01 -27.62
N MET A 367 -1.18 0.39 -27.67
CA MET A 367 -2.28 -0.58 -27.54
C MET A 367 -2.20 -1.62 -28.67
N CYS A 368 -2.45 -2.89 -28.32
CA CYS A 368 -2.35 -4.07 -29.18
C CYS A 368 -3.09 -3.89 -30.51
N SER A 369 -4.34 -3.42 -30.46
CA SER A 369 -5.16 -3.14 -31.64
C SER A 369 -4.55 -2.08 -32.56
N ARG A 370 -3.97 -1.02 -32.00
CA ARG A 370 -3.33 0.05 -32.76
C ARG A 370 -1.98 -0.38 -33.35
N TRP A 371 -1.20 -1.14 -32.60
CA TRP A 371 0.10 -1.64 -33.06
C TRP A 371 -0.05 -2.51 -34.32
N ILE A 372 -1.08 -3.36 -34.39
CA ILE A 372 -1.37 -4.16 -35.59
C ILE A 372 -1.60 -3.26 -36.80
N HIS A 373 -2.44 -2.23 -36.66
CA HIS A 373 -2.71 -1.29 -37.75
C HIS A 373 -1.45 -0.57 -38.24
N GLU A 374 -0.57 -0.13 -37.35
CA GLU A 374 0.67 0.56 -37.75
C GLU A 374 1.68 -0.41 -38.38
N LYS A 375 1.73 -1.67 -37.93
CA LYS A 375 2.58 -2.71 -38.53
C LYS A 375 2.15 -3.03 -39.97
N ASP A 376 0.84 -3.16 -40.22
CA ASP A 376 0.32 -3.44 -41.56
C ASP A 376 0.62 -2.29 -42.54
N VAL A 377 0.50 -1.03 -42.08
CA VAL A 377 0.83 0.17 -42.89
C VAL A 377 2.33 0.24 -43.24
N LEU A 378 3.21 -0.19 -42.33
CA LEU A 378 4.66 -0.25 -42.59
C LEU A 378 5.04 -1.37 -43.56
N ILE A 379 4.28 -2.46 -43.62
CA ILE A 379 4.50 -3.55 -44.58
C ILE A 379 3.98 -3.17 -45.98
N GLU A 380 2.96 -2.31 -46.06
CA GLU A 380 2.38 -1.82 -47.32
C GLU A 380 3.06 -0.56 -47.90
N SER A 381 4.05 0.01 -47.21
CA SER A 381 4.83 1.15 -47.70
C SER A 381 6.13 0.66 -48.36
N PRO A 382 6.31 0.83 -49.69
CA PRO A 382 7.43 0.25 -50.46
C PRO A 382 8.81 0.84 -50.13
#